data_AF-A0A524QUC8-F1
#
_entry.id   AF-A0A524QUC8-F1
#
_cell.length_a   1.000
_cell.length_b   1.000
_cell.length_c   1.000
_cell.angle_alpha   90.00
_cell.angle_beta   90.00
_cell.angle_gamma   90.00
#
_symmetry.space_group_name_H-M   'P 1'
#
loop_
_entity.id
_entity.type
_entity.pdbx_description
1 polymer ?
#
loop_
_entity_poly.entity_id
_entity_poly.type
_entity_poly.pdbx_seq_one_letter_code
_entity_poly.pdbx_strand_id
1 'polypeptide(L)' 'GRDLMSKGIIPLANMLPEVAYIKLGWVLGQTTDLEKVKEMMLTPISMDITEREPYNGYLIFQGGVPEVEEFLKKMHK' A
#
# COMPACT_ATOMS: atom_id res chain seq x y z
N GLY A 1 -2.59 -13.15 -13.96
CA GLY A 1 -1.42 -12.60 -13.25
C GLY A 1 -0.32 -12.24 -14.23
N ARG A 2 0.48 -13.22 -14.66
CA ARG A 2 1.61 -13.00 -15.58
C ARG A 2 1.21 -12.31 -16.90
N ASP A 3 0.11 -12.72 -17.52
CA ASP A 3 -0.39 -12.09 -18.76
C ASP A 3 -0.79 -10.62 -18.60
N LEU A 4 -1.18 -10.22 -17.39
CA LEU A 4 -1.50 -8.82 -17.08
C LEU A 4 -0.21 -8.01 -16.95
N MET A 5 0.78 -8.57 -16.26
CA MET A 5 2.10 -7.95 -16.15
C MET A 5 2.79 -7.84 -17.51
N SER A 6 2.66 -8.84 -18.39
CA SER A 6 3.20 -8.77 -19.75
C SER A 6 2.51 -7.71 -20.62
N LYS A 7 1.32 -7.26 -20.23
CA LYS A 7 0.59 -6.14 -20.85
C LYS A 7 0.89 -4.78 -20.20
N GLY A 8 1.84 -4.73 -19.26
CA GLY A 8 2.26 -3.49 -18.59
C GLY A 8 1.46 -3.14 -17.33
N ILE A 9 0.59 -4.03 -16.82
CA ILE A 9 -0.10 -3.78 -15.54
C ILE A 9 0.90 -3.89 -14.39
N ILE A 10 0.88 -2.90 -13.49
CA ILE A 10 1.75 -2.80 -12.33
C ILE A 10 0.99 -3.31 -11.09
N PRO A 11 1.43 -4.40 -10.44
CA PRO A 11 0.84 -4.88 -9.20
C PRO A 11 1.33 -4.01 -8.02
N LEU A 12 0.41 -3.39 -7.28
CA LEU A 12 0.72 -2.47 -6.17
C LEU A 12 0.78 -3.16 -4.80
N ALA A 13 1.31 -4.40 -4.77
CA ALA A 13 1.40 -5.21 -3.56
C ALA A 13 0.06 -5.32 -2.80
N ASN A 14 0.03 -4.95 -1.52
CA ASN A 14 -1.13 -5.01 -0.65
C ASN A 14 -1.80 -3.65 -0.40
N MET A 15 -1.45 -2.64 -1.21
CA MET A 15 -2.03 -1.31 -1.13
C MET A 15 -3.55 -1.37 -1.32
N LEU A 16 -4.29 -0.67 -0.45
CA LEU A 16 -5.73 -0.52 -0.60
C LEU A 16 -6.07 0.18 -1.94
N PRO A 17 -7.15 -0.22 -2.64
CA PRO A 17 -7.54 0.40 -3.90
C PRO A 17 -7.74 1.92 -3.80
N GLU A 18 -8.34 2.40 -2.71
CA GLU A 18 -8.57 3.82 -2.44
C GLU A 18 -7.26 4.58 -2.26
N VAL A 19 -6.30 3.98 -1.55
CA VAL A 19 -4.96 4.55 -1.34
C VAL A 19 -4.19 4.59 -2.65
N ALA A 20 -4.27 3.53 -3.47
CA ALA A 20 -3.66 3.50 -4.79
C ALA A 20 -4.18 4.61 -5.71
N TYR A 21 -5.48 4.87 -5.69
CA TYR A 21 -6.09 5.94 -6.48
C TYR A 21 -5.58 7.32 -6.07
N ILE A 22 -5.59 7.62 -4.76
CA ILE A 22 -5.12 8.91 -4.22
C ILE A 22 -3.61 9.07 -4.42
N LYS A 23 -2.82 8.02 -4.15
CA LYS A 23 -1.37 8.05 -4.34
C LYS A 23 -1.01 8.31 -5.79
N LEU A 24 -1.70 7.68 -6.75
CA LEU A 24 -1.45 7.92 -8.17
C LEU A 24 -1.71 9.39 -8.55
N GLY A 25 -2.81 9.98 -8.07
CA GLY A 25 -3.10 11.40 -8.28
C GLY A 25 -2.00 12.30 -7.71
N TRP A 26 -1.49 11.98 -6.52
CA TRP A 26 -0.38 12.70 -5.89
C TRP A 26 0.95 12.54 -6.66
N VAL A 27 1.31 11.31 -7.06
CA VAL A 27 2.56 11.00 -7.80
C VAL A 27 2.58 11.69 -9.16
N LEU A 28 1.47 11.69 -9.90
CA LEU A 28 1.35 12.38 -11.18
C LEU A 28 1.48 13.91 -11.05
N GLY A 29 1.26 14.46 -9.85
CA GLY A 29 1.57 15.85 -9.53
C GLY A 29 3.06 16.11 -9.26
N GLN A 30 3.87 15.08 -9.01
CA GLN A 30 5.32 15.20 -8.73
C GLN A 30 6.18 15.02 -9.99
N THR A 31 5.74 14.20 -10.94
CA THR A 31 6.53 13.85 -12.13
C THR A 31 5.64 13.42 -13.30
N THR A 32 6.13 13.62 -14.52
CA THR A 32 5.52 13.13 -15.77
C THR A 32 6.26 11.93 -16.38
N ASP A 33 7.43 11.56 -15.83
CA ASP A 33 8.16 10.36 -16.25
C ASP A 33 7.48 9.11 -15.70
N LEU A 34 6.92 8.28 -16.59
CA LEU A 34 6.15 7.09 -16.25
C LEU A 34 6.99 6.02 -15.50
N GLU A 35 8.29 5.91 -15.78
CA GLU A 35 9.13 4.98 -15.02
C GLU A 35 9.31 5.48 -13.58
N LYS A 36 9.45 6.80 -13.40
CA LYS A 36 9.49 7.40 -12.06
C LYS A 36 8.15 7.29 -11.34
N VAL A 37 7.02 7.45 -12.05
CA VAL A 37 5.67 7.22 -11.48
C VAL A 37 5.57 5.80 -10.95
N LYS A 38 5.97 4.80 -11.75
CA LYS A 38 5.97 3.39 -11.35
C LYS A 38 6.86 3.14 -10.13
N GLU A 39 8.07 3.70 -10.10
CA GLU A 39 8.98 3.62 -8.95
C GLU A 39 8.33 4.19 -7.69
N MET A 40 7.74 5.39 -7.78
CA MET A 40 7.11 6.07 -6.65
C MET A 40 5.84 5.36 -6.17
N MET A 41 5.06 4.77 -7.08
CA MET A 41 3.89 3.96 -6.72
C MET A 41 4.29 2.70 -5.94
N LEU A 42 5.42 2.07 -6.28
CA LEU A 42 5.93 0.86 -5.62
C LEU A 42 6.78 1.14 -4.37
N THR A 43 7.24 2.37 -4.18
CA THR A 43 7.98 2.79 -2.98
C THR A 43 7.01 3.05 -1.83
N PRO A 44 7.16 2.41 -0.66
CA PRO A 44 6.38 2.75 0.52
C PRO A 44 6.69 4.19 0.96
N ILE A 45 5.66 5.03 1.13
CA ILE A 45 5.82 6.45 1.52
C ILE A 45 5.13 6.72 2.86
N SER A 46 3.98 6.10 3.11
CA SER A 46 3.17 6.39 4.30
C SER A 46 2.44 5.13 4.79
N MET A 47 3.19 4.04 4.94
CA MET A 47 2.66 2.73 5.37
C MET A 47 1.57 2.17 4.44
N ASP A 48 1.60 2.58 3.17
CA ASP A 48 0.67 2.22 2.11
C ASP A 48 1.00 0.88 1.44
N ILE A 49 2.24 0.40 1.61
CA ILE A 49 2.71 -0.94 1.25
C ILE A 49 3.47 -1.49 2.45
N THR A 50 3.27 -2.77 2.78
CA THR A 50 4.09 -3.47 3.77
C THR A 50 5.12 -4.38 3.09
N GLU A 51 6.28 -4.59 3.73
CA GLU A 51 7.30 -5.53 3.24
C GLU A 51 6.79 -6.98 3.22
N ARG A 52 5.94 -7.32 4.20
CA ARG A 52 5.29 -8.62 4.31
C ARG A 52 3.92 -8.46 4.95
N GLU A 53 3.02 -9.38 4.62
CA GLU A 53 1.75 -9.50 5.33
C GLU A 53 1.97 -9.88 6.80
N PRO A 54 1.49 -9.06 7.74
CA PRO A 54 1.53 -9.42 9.15
C PRO A 54 0.48 -10.51 9.43
N TYR A 55 0.74 -11.35 10.44
CA TYR A 55 -0.15 -12.46 10.78
C TYR A 55 -1.58 -12.01 11.15
N ASN A 56 -1.72 -10.75 11.57
CA ASN A 56 -2.96 -10.09 11.95
C ASN A 56 -3.48 -9.11 10.88
N GLY A 57 -2.95 -9.12 9.65
CA GLY A 57 -3.32 -8.19 8.58
C GLY A 57 -4.81 -8.25 8.18
N TYR A 58 -5.49 -9.37 8.44
CA TYR A 58 -6.92 -9.54 8.19
C TYR A 58 -7.82 -8.96 9.29
N LEU A 59 -7.27 -8.54 10.44
CA LEU A 59 -8.08 -7.85 11.45
C LEU A 59 -8.56 -6.52 10.85
N ILE A 60 -9.85 -6.22 11.07
CA ILE A 60 -10.39 -4.88 10.88
C ILE A 60 -9.44 -3.96 11.67
N PHE A 61 -8.90 -2.93 11.00
CA PHE A 61 -7.84 -2.00 11.45
C PHE A 61 -6.42 -2.17 10.89
N GLN A 62 -6.14 -3.08 9.94
CA GLN A 62 -4.78 -3.29 9.41
C GLN A 62 -3.77 -3.63 10.51
N GLY A 63 -3.64 -4.92 10.80
CA GLY A 63 -2.67 -5.41 11.77
C GLY A 63 -1.23 -4.97 11.46
N GLY A 64 -0.42 -4.76 12.50
CA GLY A 64 0.97 -4.33 12.39
C GLY A 64 1.20 -2.81 12.40
N VAL A 65 0.13 -2.01 12.40
CA VAL A 65 0.20 -0.56 12.65
C VAL A 65 0.34 -0.31 14.15
N PRO A 66 1.40 0.37 14.64
CA PRO A 66 1.64 0.57 16.08
C PRO A 66 0.45 1.18 16.83
N GLU A 67 -0.22 2.16 16.21
CA GLU A 67 -1.38 2.86 16.77
C GLU A 67 -2.57 1.92 16.97
N VAL A 68 -2.76 0.97 16.05
CA VAL A 68 -3.83 -0.03 16.09
C VAL A 68 -3.52 -1.09 17.13
N GLU A 69 -2.26 -1.53 17.22
CA GLU A 69 -1.83 -2.46 18.27
C GLU A 69 -2.02 -1.86 19.66
N GLU A 70 -1.68 -0.59 19.85
CA GLU A 70 -1.90 0.12 21.11
C GLU A 70 -3.40 0.22 21.45
N PHE A 71 -4.24 0.53 20.46
CA PHE A 71 -5.69 0.56 20.62
C PHE A 71 -6.26 -0.80 21.03
N LEU A 72 -5.88 -1.88 20.34
CA LEU A 72 -6.35 -3.23 20.63
C LEU A 72 -5.95 -3.70 22.04
N LYS A 73 -4.72 -3.38 22.49
CA LYS A 73 -4.24 -3.67 23.86
C LYS A 73 -5.04 -2.93 24.95
N LYS A 74 -5.59 -1.75 24.65
CA LYS A 74 -6.43 -0.99 25.60
C LYS A 74 -7.85 -1.54 25.67
N MET A 75 -8.39 -2.01 24.55
CA MET A 75 -9.79 -2.44 24.42
C MET A 75 -10.01 -3.90 24.83
N HIS A 76 -9.03 -4.77 24.62
CA HIS A 76 -9.06 -6.17 25.08
C HIS A 76 -8.07 -6.34 26.23
N LYS A 77 -8.58 -6.74 27.40
CA LYS A 77 -7.80 -7.07 28.60
C LYS A 77 -7.68 -8.59 28.75
#